data_AF-A0A9P7DB31-F1
#
_entry.id   AF-A0A9P7DB31-F1
#
_cell.length_a   1.000
_cell.length_b   1.000
_cell.length_c   1.000
_cell.angle_alpha   90.00
_cell.angle_beta   90.00
_cell.angle_gamma   90.00
#
_symmetry.space_group_name_H-M   'P 1'
#
loop_
_entity.id
_entity.type
_entity.pdbx_description
1 polymer ?
#
loop_
_entity_poly.entity_id
_entity_poly.type
_entity_poly.pdbx_seq_one_letter_code
_entity_poly.pdbx_strand_id
1 'polypeptide(L)'
;MPGDVPAKPEGIQRALLIAVERVSGFPNLPQAHIDVIKMRDFLVKFRGYRPENIVTMMHHKSVSPKLYPSKANMLREIDIMVKLTSQYDRMFFYYTGHGDQVTCKHNSESDNKDEAILTYTGKRIIDNILKEHIVDPLPQGAKLFALWDCCHSHTVLDLEHSNCNGLWRRPLKVLSGERYIVLCL
;
A
#
# COMPACT_ATOMS: atom_id res chain seq x y z
N MET A 1 30.10 27.81 19.90
CA MET A 1 29.97 26.37 19.66
C MET A 1 28.60 26.13 19.06
N PRO A 2 28.47 25.71 17.79
CA PRO A 2 27.19 25.23 17.30
C PRO A 2 26.84 23.97 18.11
N GLY A 3 25.74 24.02 18.87
CA GLY A 3 25.30 22.90 19.68
C GLY A 3 24.93 21.72 18.79
N ASP A 4 25.37 20.53 19.16
CA ASP A 4 24.99 19.28 18.52
C ASP A 4 23.46 19.16 18.53
N VAL A 5 22.85 19.32 17.35
CA VAL A 5 21.44 18.97 17.17
C VAL A 5 21.37 17.45 17.33
N PRO A 6 20.60 16.92 18.30
CA PRO A 6 20.50 15.48 18.49
C PRO A 6 20.05 14.84 17.17
N ALA A 7 20.82 13.85 16.70
CA ALA A 7 20.50 13.11 15.49
C ALA A 7 19.07 12.59 15.61
N LYS A 8 18.23 12.89 14.61
CA LYS A 8 16.84 12.45 14.60
C LYS A 8 16.82 10.91 14.69
N PRO A 9 16.04 10.29 15.59
CA PRO A 9 15.99 8.84 15.68
C PRO A 9 15.60 8.25 14.33
N GLU A 10 16.41 7.34 13.82
CA GLU A 10 16.16 6.66 12.55
C GLU A 10 15.05 5.63 12.77
N GLY A 11 13.85 5.94 12.29
CA GLY A 11 12.71 5.02 12.33
C GLY A 11 12.94 3.76 11.49
N ILE A 12 12.20 2.71 11.80
CA ILE A 12 12.28 1.41 11.15
C ILE A 12 11.59 1.46 9.78
N GLN A 13 12.24 0.85 8.78
CA GLN A 13 11.65 0.60 7.46
C GLN A 13 10.93 -0.74 7.46
N ARG A 14 9.65 -0.74 7.10
CA ARG A 14 8.77 -1.92 7.00
C ARG A 14 8.10 -1.96 5.64
N ALA A 15 7.96 -3.15 5.04
CA ALA A 15 7.25 -3.31 3.77
C ALA A 15 6.21 -4.43 3.80
N LEU A 16 5.06 -4.20 3.17
CA LEU A 16 4.04 -5.21 2.87
C LEU A 16 3.82 -5.22 1.36
N LEU A 17 4.14 -6.36 0.75
CA LEU A 17 4.08 -6.57 -0.69
C LEU A 17 3.04 -7.65 -0.98
N ILE A 18 2.05 -7.33 -1.81
CA ILE A 18 0.89 -8.20 -2.06
C ILE A 18 0.75 -8.42 -3.56
N ALA A 19 0.76 -9.69 -4.00
CA ALA A 19 0.54 -10.06 -5.39
C ALA A 19 -0.67 -10.97 -5.57
N VAL A 20 -1.57 -10.58 -6.46
CA VAL A 20 -2.76 -11.33 -6.86
C VAL A 20 -2.70 -11.63 -8.36
N GLU A 21 -2.05 -12.75 -8.70
CA GLU A 21 -1.95 -13.29 -10.07
C GLU A 21 -3.27 -13.87 -10.61
N ARG A 22 -3.88 -14.84 -9.91
CA ARG A 22 -5.09 -15.57 -10.33
C ARG A 22 -6.31 -15.21 -9.48
N VAL A 23 -7.40 -14.88 -10.16
CA VAL A 23 -8.73 -14.65 -9.59
C VAL A 23 -9.76 -15.30 -10.52
N SER A 24 -10.72 -16.04 -9.95
CA SER A 24 -11.78 -16.65 -10.75
C SER A 24 -12.64 -15.57 -11.44
N GLY A 25 -12.89 -15.73 -12.74
CA GLY A 25 -13.66 -14.76 -13.54
C GLY A 25 -12.84 -13.59 -14.09
N PHE A 26 -11.53 -13.53 -13.85
CA PHE A 26 -10.64 -12.49 -14.37
C PHE A 26 -9.48 -13.10 -15.17
N PRO A 27 -8.87 -12.34 -16.11
CA PRO A 27 -7.65 -12.75 -16.81
C PRO A 27 -6.51 -13.04 -15.83
N ASN A 28 -5.62 -13.96 -16.19
CA ASN A 28 -4.43 -14.25 -15.38
C ASN A 28 -3.39 -13.13 -15.49
N LEU A 29 -2.76 -12.75 -14.37
CA LEU A 29 -1.68 -11.73 -14.31
C LEU A 29 -0.33 -12.37 -13.91
N PRO A 30 0.31 -13.16 -14.78
CA PRO A 30 1.51 -13.95 -14.43
C PRO A 30 2.70 -13.11 -13.94
N GLN A 31 2.69 -11.81 -14.22
CA GLN A 31 3.76 -10.89 -13.84
C GLN A 31 3.67 -10.47 -12.36
N ALA A 32 2.48 -10.51 -11.74
CA ALA A 32 2.25 -10.00 -10.38
C ALA A 32 3.16 -10.64 -9.31
N HIS A 33 3.33 -11.97 -9.33
CA HIS A 33 4.24 -12.65 -8.39
C HIS A 33 5.70 -12.28 -8.65
N ILE A 34 6.09 -12.12 -9.91
CA ILE A 34 7.44 -11.72 -10.30
C ILE A 34 7.71 -10.28 -9.82
N ASP A 35 6.72 -9.39 -9.90
CA ASP A 35 6.87 -7.98 -9.56
C ASP A 35 7.08 -7.79 -8.06
N VAL A 36 6.33 -8.49 -7.18
CA VAL A 36 6.60 -8.43 -5.73
C VAL A 36 7.95 -9.00 -5.36
N ILE A 37 8.43 -10.04 -6.06
CA ILE A 37 9.77 -10.60 -5.83
C ILE A 37 10.84 -9.57 -6.23
N LYS A 38 10.71 -8.94 -7.40
CA LYS A 38 11.62 -7.88 -7.86
C LYS A 38 11.59 -6.67 -6.93
N MET A 39 10.41 -6.27 -6.46
CA MET A 39 10.26 -5.15 -5.54
C MET A 39 10.89 -5.46 -4.18
N ARG A 40 10.68 -6.66 -3.63
CA ARG A 40 11.37 -7.13 -2.42
C ARG A 40 12.88 -7.04 -2.56
N ASP A 41 13.41 -7.60 -3.65
CA ASP A 41 14.83 -7.58 -3.95
C ASP A 41 15.37 -6.14 -4.05
N PHE A 42 14.62 -5.25 -4.70
CA PHE A 42 14.98 -3.85 -4.82
C PHE A 42 15.02 -3.14 -3.47
N LEU A 43 14.02 -3.35 -2.62
CA LEU A 43 13.95 -2.75 -1.28
C LEU A 43 15.12 -3.20 -0.39
N VAL A 44 15.47 -4.48 -0.45
CA VAL A 44 16.61 -5.02 0.30
C VAL A 44 17.94 -4.50 -0.25
N LYS A 45 18.18 -4.65 -1.56
CA LYS A 45 19.48 -4.37 -2.18
C LYS A 45 19.80 -2.88 -2.26
N PHE A 46 18.80 -2.03 -2.54
CA PHE A 46 19.04 -0.62 -2.87
C PHE A 46 18.41 0.38 -1.90
N ARG A 47 17.47 -0.05 -1.04
CA ARG A 47 16.76 0.83 -0.10
C ARG A 47 17.03 0.54 1.38
N GLY A 48 17.84 -0.47 1.68
CA GLY A 48 18.28 -0.79 3.05
C GLY A 48 17.21 -1.49 3.91
N TYR A 49 16.13 -1.98 3.31
CA TYR A 49 15.11 -2.71 4.06
C TYR A 49 15.67 -4.04 4.54
N ARG A 50 15.55 -4.28 5.84
CA ARG A 50 15.88 -5.57 6.44
C ARG A 50 14.86 -6.63 5.98
N PRO A 51 15.29 -7.80 5.48
CA PRO A 51 14.37 -8.84 4.99
C PRO A 51 13.30 -9.27 5.99
N GLU A 52 13.61 -9.27 7.28
CA GLU A 52 12.70 -9.59 8.39
C GLU A 52 11.59 -8.55 8.61
N ASN A 53 11.75 -7.34 8.09
CA ASN A 53 10.74 -6.28 8.12
C ASN A 53 9.89 -6.23 6.85
N ILE A 54 10.05 -7.19 5.94
CA ILE A 54 9.29 -7.28 4.70
C ILE A 54 8.38 -8.51 4.76
N VAL A 55 7.08 -8.27 4.68
CA VAL A 55 6.08 -9.32 4.49
C VAL A 55 5.71 -9.38 3.01
N THR A 56 5.74 -10.58 2.42
CA THR A 56 5.33 -10.80 1.03
C THR A 56 4.18 -11.81 0.98
N MET A 57 3.06 -11.39 0.42
CA MET A 57 1.84 -12.17 0.25
C MET A 57 1.65 -12.55 -1.21
N MET A 58 1.55 -13.85 -1.50
CA MET A 58 1.24 -14.37 -2.83
C MET A 58 0.70 -15.79 -2.72
N HIS A 59 -0.23 -16.16 -3.60
CA HIS A 59 -0.80 -17.51 -3.66
C HIS A 59 0.09 -18.45 -4.48
N HIS A 60 1.27 -18.76 -3.93
CA HIS A 60 2.24 -19.66 -4.55
C HIS A 60 2.55 -20.85 -3.63
N LYS A 61 2.90 -22.00 -4.21
CA LYS A 61 3.19 -23.25 -3.47
C LYS A 61 4.36 -23.12 -2.47
N SER A 62 5.27 -22.17 -2.71
CA SER A 62 6.42 -21.90 -1.83
C SER A 62 6.09 -20.95 -0.66
N VAL A 63 4.86 -20.48 -0.56
CA VAL A 63 4.41 -19.51 0.44
C VAL A 63 3.39 -20.16 1.35
N SER A 64 3.46 -19.86 2.65
CA SER A 64 2.49 -20.35 3.62
C SER A 64 1.07 -19.91 3.23
N PRO A 65 0.05 -20.79 3.33
CA PRO A 65 -1.35 -20.41 3.09
C PRO A 65 -1.84 -19.23 3.94
N LYS A 66 -1.21 -18.96 5.10
CA LYS A 66 -1.50 -17.78 5.94
C LYS A 66 -1.16 -16.45 5.26
N LEU A 67 -0.27 -16.48 4.27
CA LEU A 67 0.16 -15.34 3.45
C LEU A 67 -0.48 -15.35 2.06
N TYR A 68 -1.48 -16.20 1.82
CA TYR A 68 -2.26 -16.10 0.58
C TYR A 68 -3.17 -14.87 0.69
N PRO A 69 -3.28 -14.03 -0.35
CA PRO A 69 -3.95 -12.73 -0.29
C PRO A 69 -5.48 -12.85 -0.35
N SER A 70 -6.07 -13.55 0.64
CA SER A 70 -7.51 -13.52 0.91
C SER A 70 -7.85 -12.21 1.62
N LYS A 71 -9.14 -11.82 1.61
CA LYS A 71 -9.58 -10.60 2.31
C LYS A 71 -9.14 -10.59 3.77
N ALA A 72 -9.35 -11.70 4.48
CA ALA A 72 -9.00 -11.82 5.89
C ALA A 72 -7.49 -11.74 6.13
N ASN A 73 -6.68 -12.40 5.30
CA ASN A 73 -5.22 -12.37 5.46
C ASN A 73 -4.64 -10.99 5.13
N MET A 74 -5.15 -10.32 4.08
CA MET A 74 -4.66 -9.00 3.68
C MET A 74 -4.92 -7.97 4.77
N LEU A 75 -6.16 -7.89 5.27
CA LEU A 75 -6.51 -6.96 6.36
C LEU A 75 -5.71 -7.27 7.63
N ARG A 76 -5.52 -8.55 7.96
CA ARG A 76 -4.72 -8.97 9.11
C ARG A 76 -3.25 -8.52 9.00
N GLU A 77 -2.61 -8.70 7.84
CA GLU A 77 -1.22 -8.26 7.64
C GLU A 77 -1.09 -6.73 7.61
N ILE A 78 -2.08 -6.03 7.06
CA ILE A 78 -2.17 -4.56 7.13
C ILE A 78 -2.22 -4.12 8.60
N ASP A 79 -3.14 -4.68 9.38
CA ASP A 79 -3.31 -4.33 10.80
C ASP A 79 -2.02 -4.59 11.60
N ILE A 80 -1.36 -5.73 11.35
CA ILE A 80 -0.09 -6.06 12.00
C ILE A 80 0.97 -5.02 11.62
N MET A 81 1.07 -4.67 10.34
CA MET A 81 2.06 -3.73 9.87
C MET A 81 1.87 -2.34 10.47
N VAL A 82 0.64 -1.82 10.50
CA VAL A 82 0.34 -0.50 11.07
C VAL A 82 0.57 -0.52 12.58
N LYS A 83 0.15 -1.57 13.31
CA LYS A 83 0.42 -1.72 14.75
C LYS A 83 1.90 -1.74 15.11
N LEU A 84 2.75 -2.26 14.21
CA LEU A 84 4.20 -2.28 14.40
C LEU A 84 4.89 -0.98 13.98
N THR A 85 4.16 -0.06 13.36
CA THR A 85 4.68 1.23 12.90
C THR A 85 4.63 2.22 14.05
N SER A 86 5.74 2.90 14.30
CA SER A 86 5.89 3.95 15.31
C SER A 86 6.15 5.31 14.68
N GLN A 87 6.18 6.36 15.51
CA GLN A 87 6.59 7.68 15.07
C GLN A 87 7.97 7.64 14.37
N TYR A 88 8.09 8.30 13.23
CA TYR A 88 9.28 8.36 12.35
C TYR A 88 9.59 7.10 11.52
N ASP A 89 8.86 6.01 11.70
CA ASP A 89 8.97 4.82 10.85
C ASP A 89 8.55 5.11 9.41
N ARG A 90 8.98 4.23 8.50
CA ARG A 90 8.65 4.28 7.07
C ARG A 90 7.99 2.97 6.66
N MET A 91 6.72 3.08 6.27
CA MET A 91 5.91 2.00 5.76
C MET A 91 5.93 2.04 4.22
N PHE A 92 6.20 0.91 3.59
CA PHE A 92 6.09 0.71 2.15
C PHE A 92 5.00 -0.32 1.87
N PHE A 93 3.95 0.09 1.18
CA PHE A 93 2.86 -0.79 0.78
C PHE A 93 2.90 -0.96 -0.73
N TYR A 94 2.86 -2.20 -1.21
CA TYR A 94 2.81 -2.49 -2.65
C TYR A 94 1.75 -3.53 -2.93
N TYR A 95 0.82 -3.19 -3.82
CA TYR A 95 -0.16 -4.12 -4.34
C TYR A 95 0.00 -4.22 -5.85
N THR A 96 0.02 -5.44 -6.38
CA THR A 96 -0.05 -5.74 -7.82
C THR A 96 -1.10 -6.81 -8.06
N GLY A 97 -2.04 -6.54 -8.96
CA GLY A 97 -3.19 -7.40 -9.20
C GLY A 97 -4.34 -6.69 -9.91
N HIS A 98 -5.55 -7.25 -9.81
CA HIS A 98 -6.74 -6.63 -10.40
C HIS A 98 -7.34 -5.57 -9.49
N GLY A 99 -7.62 -4.40 -10.05
CA GLY A 99 -8.52 -3.41 -9.49
C GLY A 99 -9.90 -3.53 -10.13
N ASP A 100 -10.91 -3.01 -9.45
CA ASP A 100 -12.30 -3.01 -9.90
C ASP A 100 -13.00 -1.73 -9.44
N GLN A 101 -14.10 -1.37 -10.09
CA GLN A 101 -14.95 -0.23 -9.70
C GLN A 101 -16.31 -0.77 -9.25
N VAL A 102 -16.75 -0.39 -8.05
CA VAL A 102 -18.05 -0.77 -7.51
C VAL A 102 -18.94 0.48 -7.46
N THR A 103 -20.18 0.37 -7.91
CA THR A 103 -21.13 1.49 -7.80
C THR A 103 -21.33 1.84 -6.33
N CYS A 104 -21.01 3.10 -5.99
CA CYS A 104 -21.01 3.59 -4.63
C CYS A 104 -22.45 3.58 -4.08
N LYS A 105 -22.64 3.10 -2.84
CA LYS A 105 -23.95 3.14 -2.16
C LYS A 105 -24.16 4.42 -1.33
N HIS A 106 -23.12 5.23 -1.20
CA HIS A 106 -23.12 6.46 -0.42
C HIS A 106 -22.56 7.58 -1.31
N ASN A 107 -23.18 8.76 -1.33
CA ASN A 107 -22.78 9.86 -2.22
C ASN A 107 -21.50 10.59 -1.74
N SER A 108 -20.44 9.86 -1.37
CA SER A 108 -19.18 10.45 -0.90
C SER A 108 -18.25 10.89 -2.04
N GLU A 109 -18.42 10.35 -3.25
CA GLU A 109 -17.50 10.59 -4.37
C GLU A 109 -18.13 11.38 -5.52
N SER A 110 -17.30 12.16 -6.22
CA SER A 110 -17.72 13.04 -7.31
C SER A 110 -18.25 12.32 -8.56
N ASP A 111 -17.97 11.02 -8.72
CA ASP A 111 -18.40 10.17 -9.84
C ASP A 111 -19.33 8.99 -9.44
N ASN A 112 -19.63 8.85 -8.13
CA ASN A 112 -20.41 7.76 -7.53
C ASN A 112 -19.84 6.33 -7.73
N LYS A 113 -18.52 6.14 -7.76
CA LYS A 113 -17.89 4.81 -7.93
C LYS A 113 -16.69 4.57 -7.00
N ASP A 114 -16.88 3.68 -6.03
CA ASP A 114 -15.79 3.26 -5.15
C ASP A 114 -14.75 2.41 -5.92
N GLU A 115 -13.46 2.69 -5.70
CA GLU A 115 -12.38 1.84 -6.19
C GLU A 115 -12.16 0.66 -5.23
N ALA A 116 -11.83 -0.51 -5.79
CA ALA A 116 -11.60 -1.72 -5.03
C ALA A 116 -10.43 -2.53 -5.56
N ILE A 117 -9.68 -3.14 -4.66
CA ILE A 117 -8.70 -4.18 -5.02
C ILE A 117 -9.32 -5.57 -4.90
N LEU A 118 -8.87 -6.49 -5.74
CA LEU A 118 -9.30 -7.88 -5.69
C LEU A 118 -8.34 -8.76 -4.90
N THR A 119 -8.94 -9.70 -4.16
CA THR A 119 -8.24 -10.76 -3.44
C THR A 119 -8.14 -12.00 -4.34
N TYR A 120 -7.25 -12.96 -4.04
CA TYR A 120 -7.19 -14.21 -4.82
C TYR A 120 -8.50 -15.01 -4.74
N THR A 121 -9.29 -14.77 -3.68
CA THR A 121 -10.61 -15.39 -3.48
C THR A 121 -11.74 -14.71 -4.28
N GLY A 122 -11.45 -13.68 -5.08
CA GLY A 122 -12.45 -12.91 -5.83
C GLY A 122 -13.28 -11.94 -4.98
N LYS A 123 -12.98 -11.82 -3.68
CA LYS A 123 -13.57 -10.80 -2.81
C LYS A 123 -12.90 -9.44 -3.06
N ARG A 124 -13.69 -8.38 -2.96
CA ARG A 124 -13.27 -6.98 -3.08
C ARG A 124 -12.95 -6.37 -1.71
N ILE A 125 -11.95 -5.50 -1.68
CA ILE A 125 -11.65 -4.59 -0.57
C ILE A 125 -11.74 -3.18 -1.13
N ILE A 126 -12.71 -2.42 -0.61
CA ILE A 126 -13.04 -1.07 -1.06
C ILE A 126 -12.04 -0.08 -0.45
N ASP A 127 -11.71 0.99 -1.16
CA ASP A 127 -10.85 2.11 -0.76
C ASP A 127 -11.08 2.61 0.68
N ASN A 128 -12.32 2.82 1.10
CA ASN A 128 -12.69 3.28 2.43
C ASN A 128 -12.20 2.31 3.52
N ILE A 129 -12.29 0.99 3.25
CA ILE A 129 -11.75 -0.04 4.14
C ILE A 129 -10.21 0.01 4.14
N LEU A 130 -9.59 0.23 2.97
CA LEU A 130 -8.14 0.35 2.90
C LEU A 130 -7.64 1.57 3.68
N LYS A 131 -8.33 2.70 3.58
CA LYS A 131 -8.04 3.92 4.33
C LYS A 131 -8.20 3.73 5.84
N GLU A 132 -9.31 3.12 6.27
CA GLU A 132 -9.57 2.79 7.68
C GLU A 132 -8.47 1.91 8.30
N HIS A 133 -7.94 0.97 7.53
CA HIS A 133 -6.93 0.03 8.01
C HIS A 133 -5.48 0.49 7.82
N ILE A 134 -5.20 1.33 6.82
CA ILE A 134 -3.84 1.76 6.45
C ILE A 134 -3.54 3.17 6.93
N VAL A 135 -4.44 4.14 6.70
CA VAL A 135 -4.16 5.57 6.84
C VAL A 135 -4.59 6.07 8.22
N ASP A 136 -5.85 5.86 8.57
CA ASP A 136 -6.45 6.37 9.81
C ASP A 136 -5.71 5.93 11.10
N PRO A 137 -5.12 4.71 11.20
CA PRO A 137 -4.40 4.29 12.40
C PRO A 137 -2.90 4.62 12.38
N LEU A 138 -2.37 5.29 11.35
CA LEU A 138 -0.94 5.58 11.29
C LEU A 138 -0.52 6.61 12.34
N PRO A 139 0.56 6.36 13.11
CA PRO A 139 1.05 7.33 14.07
C PRO A 139 1.52 8.61 13.39
N GLN A 140 1.25 9.75 14.04
CA GLN A 140 1.75 11.04 13.58
C GLN A 140 3.27 11.01 13.40
N GLY A 141 3.76 11.48 12.25
CA GLY A 141 5.18 11.52 11.93
C GLY A 141 5.75 10.24 11.32
N ALA A 142 4.99 9.14 11.26
CA ALA A 142 5.27 8.02 10.37
C ALA A 142 5.12 8.45 8.90
N LYS A 143 5.74 7.71 7.98
CA LYS A 143 5.63 7.96 6.54
C LYS A 143 5.14 6.71 5.84
N LEU A 144 4.09 6.85 5.03
CA LEU A 144 3.61 5.81 4.13
C LEU A 144 4.02 6.14 2.70
N PHE A 145 4.59 5.15 2.02
CA PHE A 145 4.71 5.11 0.58
C PHE A 145 3.85 3.94 0.08
N ALA A 146 2.76 4.22 -0.61
CA ALA A 146 1.89 3.19 -1.17
C ALA A 146 1.99 3.20 -2.70
N LEU A 147 2.24 2.03 -3.27
CA LEU A 147 2.32 1.79 -4.71
C LEU A 147 1.23 0.79 -5.10
N TRP A 148 0.39 1.19 -6.05
CA TRP A 148 -0.70 0.36 -6.56
C TRP A 148 -0.48 0.12 -8.05
N ASP A 149 -0.31 -1.14 -8.41
CA ASP A 149 -0.14 -1.62 -9.78
C ASP A 149 -1.38 -2.46 -10.15
N CYS A 150 -2.45 -1.74 -10.47
CA CYS A 150 -3.75 -2.30 -10.83
C CYS A 150 -4.54 -1.33 -11.73
N CYS A 151 -5.41 -1.87 -12.59
CA CYS A 151 -6.32 -1.04 -13.38
C CYS A 151 -7.33 -0.32 -12.48
N HIS A 152 -7.69 0.93 -12.82
CA HIS A 152 -8.60 1.80 -12.04
C HIS A 152 -8.07 2.15 -10.65
N SER A 153 -6.87 2.74 -10.61
CA SER A 153 -6.16 3.06 -9.38
C SER A 153 -6.19 4.55 -8.98
N HIS A 154 -7.00 5.41 -9.62
CA HIS A 154 -6.85 6.87 -9.45
C HIS A 154 -7.34 7.40 -8.09
N THR A 155 -8.18 6.64 -7.37
CA THR A 155 -8.80 6.99 -6.07
C THR A 155 -8.71 5.91 -4.99
N VAL A 156 -7.90 4.83 -5.12
CA VAL A 156 -7.83 3.65 -4.21
C VAL A 156 -7.65 3.97 -2.72
N LEU A 157 -7.19 5.18 -2.37
CA LEU A 157 -7.01 5.62 -1.00
C LEU A 157 -7.82 6.88 -0.61
N ASP A 158 -8.71 7.35 -1.48
CA ASP A 158 -9.54 8.56 -1.30
C ASP A 158 -8.77 9.71 -0.61
N LEU A 159 -7.61 10.04 -1.20
CA LEU A 159 -6.74 11.10 -0.70
C LEU A 159 -7.11 12.42 -1.38
N GLU A 160 -7.19 13.49 -0.60
CA GLU A 160 -7.51 14.86 -1.06
C GLU A 160 -6.55 15.42 -2.16
N HIS A 161 -5.44 14.72 -2.46
CA HIS A 161 -4.46 15.10 -3.48
C HIS A 161 -4.29 14.00 -4.55
N SER A 162 -5.35 13.71 -5.32
CA SER A 162 -5.39 12.67 -6.38
C SER A 162 -4.70 13.05 -7.71
N ASN A 163 -3.83 14.07 -7.74
CA ASN A 163 -3.12 14.45 -8.97
C ASN A 163 -1.89 13.56 -9.23
N CYS A 164 -2.10 12.31 -9.63
CA CYS A 164 -1.02 11.37 -9.97
C CYS A 164 -0.28 11.68 -11.28
N ASN A 165 -0.77 12.60 -12.12
CA ASN A 165 -0.10 12.99 -13.40
C ASN A 165 0.18 14.49 -13.55
N GLY A 166 -0.05 15.29 -12.50
CA GLY A 166 0.32 16.70 -12.48
C GLY A 166 1.81 16.87 -12.20
N LEU A 167 2.61 16.98 -13.27
CA LEU A 167 3.96 17.57 -13.34
C LEU A 167 4.56 18.03 -12.00
N TRP A 168 5.74 17.50 -11.69
CA TRP A 168 6.76 17.88 -10.69
C TRP A 168 7.08 19.40 -10.59
N ARG A 169 6.06 20.25 -10.44
CA ARG A 169 6.15 21.70 -10.46
C ARG A 169 5.07 22.33 -9.58
N ARG A 170 5.08 22.01 -8.28
CA ARG A 170 4.64 22.93 -7.21
C ARG A 170 4.96 22.32 -5.84
N PRO A 171 5.30 23.15 -4.83
CA PRO A 171 5.75 22.66 -3.55
C PRO A 171 4.63 21.88 -2.88
N LEU A 172 4.98 20.71 -2.33
CA LEU A 172 4.16 19.89 -1.45
C LEU A 172 3.26 20.78 -0.60
N LYS A 173 1.95 20.74 -0.81
CA LYS A 173 1.00 21.31 0.14
C LYS A 173 1.09 20.46 1.40
N VAL A 174 1.77 21.04 2.39
CA VAL A 174 1.73 20.61 3.78
C VAL A 174 0.33 20.96 4.28
N LEU A 175 -0.55 19.98 4.35
CA LEU A 175 -1.71 20.03 5.21
C LEU A 175 -1.44 19.02 6.35
N SER A 176 -1.75 19.41 7.59
CA SER A 176 -1.61 18.68 8.87
C SER A 176 -0.24 18.11 9.30
N GLY A 177 0.85 18.21 8.53
CA GLY A 177 2.16 17.70 8.98
C GLY A 177 2.36 16.20 8.78
N GLU A 178 1.46 15.56 8.05
CA GLU A 178 1.55 14.16 7.65
C GLU A 178 2.15 14.06 6.23
N ARG A 179 3.11 13.15 6.03
CA ARG A 179 3.78 12.97 4.73
C ARG A 179 3.50 11.56 4.21
N TYR A 180 2.43 11.43 3.44
CA TYR A 180 2.11 10.22 2.69
C TYR A 180 2.33 10.47 1.19
N ILE A 181 2.89 9.49 0.48
CA ILE A 181 3.03 9.52 -0.98
C ILE A 181 2.31 8.29 -1.51
N VAL A 182 1.30 8.51 -2.33
CA VAL A 182 0.60 7.46 -3.07
C VAL A 182 0.95 7.62 -4.53
N LEU A 183 1.50 6.56 -5.11
CA LEU A 183 1.78 6.45 -6.52
C LEU A 183 0.92 5.34 -7.08
N CYS A 184 0.12 5.68 -8.07
CA CYS A 184 -0.62 4.74 -8.90
C CYS A 184 0.01 4.73 -10.28
N LEU A 185 0.38 3.54 -10.75
CA LEU A 185 0.98 3.32 -12.05
C LEU A 185 -0.04 2.70 -13.02
#